data_AF-A0A1Y1U6I5-F1
#
_entry.id   AF-A0A1Y1U6I5-F1
#
_cell.length_a   1.000
_cell.length_b   1.000
_cell.length_c   1.000
_cell.angle_alpha   90.00
_cell.angle_beta   90.00
_cell.angle_gamma   90.00
#
_symmetry.space_group_name_H-M   'P 1'
#
loop_
_entity.id
_entity.type
_entity.pdbx_description
1 polymer ?
#
loop_
_entity_poly.entity_id
_entity_poly.type
_entity_poly.pdbx_seq_one_letter_code
_entity_poly.pdbx_strand_id
1 'polypeptide(L)'
;IVKIMGYNTEAVTAIRETQRMLGGIVEAIENDADYWYGECQLPPTYQTFFQLHMMYLLILITRLRALPVAAPSKSHPIPELPDPSPPSTPRPPPAMSPAVTSSTSLFSKPTSGRYTAEIINNFFELAESQMRRALGRNERERVIQNIGLDYVLALQMSEEARDRESADAELASWLWRNLFASRGLGPPSPEFVAPDEVDAYSVTEIYMLDQLERVVRFVRREMARLDQLADRDVLDGNIGAWSRVKD
;
A
#
# COMPACT_ATOMS: atom_id res chain seq x y z
N ILE A 1 19.53 -40.38 1.12
CA ILE A 1 20.01 -40.09 -0.26
C ILE A 1 18.84 -39.34 -0.91
N VAL A 2 18.76 -38.00 -1.03
CA VAL A 2 19.71 -36.99 -1.50
C VAL A 2 19.42 -35.67 -0.78
N LYS A 3 20.46 -34.98 -0.34
CA LYS A 3 20.46 -33.55 -0.01
C LYS A 3 21.42 -32.90 -1.02
N ILE A 4 21.10 -31.67 -1.44
CA ILE A 4 21.99 -30.71 -2.12
C ILE A 4 22.02 -30.81 -3.66
N MET A 5 21.11 -30.10 -4.32
CA MET A 5 21.40 -29.46 -5.60
C MET A 5 20.53 -28.20 -5.78
N GLY A 6 21.13 -27.02 -5.63
CA GLY A 6 20.72 -25.81 -6.35
C GLY A 6 19.52 -25.01 -5.86
N TYR A 7 19.73 -24.16 -4.84
CA TYR A 7 19.14 -22.82 -4.71
C TYR A 7 17.71 -22.58 -5.26
N ASN A 8 16.68 -22.75 -4.42
CA ASN A 8 15.61 -21.76 -4.46
C ASN A 8 16.29 -20.44 -4.08
N THR A 9 16.59 -19.59 -5.06
CA THR A 9 17.19 -18.29 -4.78
C THR A 9 16.21 -17.52 -3.88
N GLU A 10 16.74 -16.69 -2.98
CA GLU A 10 15.90 -15.82 -2.13
C GLU A 10 14.89 -15.02 -2.97
N ALA A 11 15.25 -14.70 -4.22
CA ALA A 11 14.38 -14.08 -5.21
C ALA A 11 13.16 -14.94 -5.58
N VAL A 12 13.36 -16.22 -5.93
CA VAL A 12 12.25 -17.13 -6.28
C VAL A 12 11.30 -17.34 -5.10
N THR A 13 11.86 -17.41 -3.89
CA THR A 13 11.06 -17.51 -2.67
C THR A 13 10.26 -16.23 -2.44
N ALA A 14 10.89 -15.06 -2.55
CA ALA A 14 10.22 -13.77 -2.40
C ALA A 14 9.09 -13.57 -3.42
N ILE A 15 9.29 -13.96 -4.69
CA ILE A 15 8.24 -13.91 -5.71
C ILE A 15 7.03 -14.75 -5.28
N ARG A 16 7.27 -16.01 -4.89
CA ARG A 16 6.17 -16.92 -4.51
C ARG A 16 5.40 -16.41 -3.30
N GLU A 17 6.11 -15.98 -2.25
CA GLU A 17 5.45 -15.53 -1.03
C GLU A 17 4.70 -14.21 -1.22
N THR A 18 5.26 -13.28 -2.00
CA THR A 18 4.56 -12.01 -2.33
C THR A 18 3.36 -12.23 -3.24
N GLN A 19 3.41 -13.18 -4.18
CA GLN A 19 2.24 -13.59 -4.96
C GLN A 19 1.14 -14.17 -4.07
N ARG A 20 1.52 -14.99 -3.08
CA ARG A 20 0.57 -15.56 -2.12
C ARG A 20 -0.10 -14.47 -1.27
N MET A 21 0.68 -13.50 -0.77
CA MET A 21 0.13 -12.36 -0.02
C MET A 21 -0.84 -11.55 -0.88
N LEU A 22 -0.48 -11.26 -2.13
CA LEU A 22 -1.35 -10.54 -3.07
C LEU A 22 -2.62 -11.32 -3.37
N GLY A 23 -2.53 -12.64 -3.52
CA GLY A 23 -3.71 -13.52 -3.65
C GLY A 23 -4.65 -13.41 -2.46
N GLY A 24 -4.11 -13.35 -1.24
CA GLY A 24 -4.91 -13.12 -0.02
C GLY A 24 -5.60 -11.75 0.01
N ILE A 25 -4.99 -10.70 -0.55
CA ILE A 25 -5.62 -9.38 -0.70
C ILE A 25 -6.81 -9.46 -1.67
N VAL A 26 -6.63 -10.10 -2.82
CA VAL A 26 -7.70 -10.27 -3.82
C VAL A 26 -8.87 -11.03 -3.20
N GLU A 27 -8.59 -12.15 -2.54
CA GLU A 27 -9.61 -12.97 -1.87
C GLU A 27 -10.35 -12.17 -0.78
N ALA A 28 -9.66 -11.33 -0.01
CA ALA A 28 -10.27 -10.49 1.02
C ALA A 28 -11.24 -9.45 0.43
N ILE A 29 -10.86 -8.81 -0.67
CA ILE A 29 -11.70 -7.82 -1.35
C ILE A 29 -12.92 -8.47 -2.00
N GLU A 30 -12.75 -9.63 -2.64
CA GLU A 30 -13.86 -10.41 -3.20
C GLU A 30 -14.84 -10.85 -2.12
N ASN A 31 -14.31 -11.29 -0.98
CA ASN A 31 -15.09 -11.64 0.19
C ASN A 31 -15.93 -10.46 0.69
N ASP A 32 -15.39 -9.25 0.73
CA ASP A 32 -16.08 -8.04 1.19
C ASP A 32 -16.74 -7.24 0.06
N ALA A 33 -16.96 -7.85 -1.11
CA ALA A 33 -17.57 -7.20 -2.27
C ALA A 33 -18.95 -6.61 -1.95
N ASP A 34 -19.77 -7.29 -1.13
CA ASP A 34 -21.07 -6.79 -0.70
C ASP A 34 -20.96 -5.49 0.13
N TYR A 35 -19.90 -5.35 0.92
CA TYR A 35 -19.64 -4.11 1.66
C TYR A 35 -19.20 -3.00 0.70
N TRP A 36 -18.21 -3.28 -0.16
CA TRP A 36 -17.61 -2.26 -1.02
C TRP A 36 -18.56 -1.75 -2.12
N TYR A 37 -19.25 -2.67 -2.80
CA TYR A 37 -20.11 -2.33 -3.93
C TYR A 37 -21.59 -2.20 -3.55
N GLY A 38 -22.04 -2.89 -2.49
CA GLY A 38 -23.42 -2.81 -2.01
C GLY A 38 -23.63 -1.64 -1.04
N GLU A 39 -22.99 -1.69 0.13
CA GLU A 39 -23.18 -0.68 1.19
C GLU A 39 -22.45 0.62 0.90
N CYS A 40 -21.15 0.54 0.57
CA CYS A 40 -20.34 1.69 0.21
C CYS A 40 -20.64 2.22 -1.20
N GLN A 41 -21.47 1.51 -1.98
CA GLN A 41 -21.90 1.88 -3.35
C GLN A 41 -20.76 2.42 -4.21
N LEU A 42 -19.57 1.83 -4.09
CA LEU A 42 -18.44 2.26 -4.88
C LEU A 42 -18.67 1.83 -6.34
N PRO A 43 -18.37 2.69 -7.33
CA PRO A 43 -18.55 2.31 -8.72
C PRO A 43 -17.52 1.23 -9.09
N PRO A 44 -17.90 0.13 -9.80
CA PRO A 44 -16.98 -0.94 -10.17
C PRO A 44 -16.09 -0.56 -11.36
N THR A 45 -15.32 0.52 -11.22
CA THR A 45 -14.35 1.00 -12.21
C THR A 45 -12.94 0.49 -11.91
N TYR A 46 -12.03 0.62 -12.88
CA TYR A 46 -10.63 0.27 -12.67
C TYR A 46 -9.97 1.18 -11.62
N GLN A 47 -10.36 2.46 -11.54
CA GLN A 47 -9.90 3.34 -10.45
C GLN A 47 -10.28 2.81 -9.06
N THR A 48 -11.54 2.43 -8.83
CA THR A 48 -11.98 1.87 -7.54
C THR A 48 -11.25 0.57 -7.24
N PHE A 49 -11.12 -0.31 -8.23
CA PHE A 49 -10.33 -1.54 -8.11
C PHE A 49 -8.90 -1.23 -7.67
N PHE A 50 -8.22 -0.31 -8.36
CA PHE A 50 -6.82 0.02 -8.11
C PHE A 50 -6.63 0.62 -6.72
N GLN A 51 -7.50 1.54 -6.31
CA GLN A 51 -7.38 2.19 -4.99
C GLN A 51 -7.69 1.24 -3.83
N LEU A 52 -8.69 0.35 -3.97
CA LEU A 52 -8.96 -0.67 -2.96
C LEU A 52 -7.75 -1.59 -2.78
N HIS A 53 -7.23 -2.16 -3.87
CA HIS A 53 -6.07 -3.04 -3.79
C HIS A 53 -4.80 -2.31 -3.30
N MET A 54 -4.62 -1.05 -3.71
CA MET A 54 -3.52 -0.21 -3.24
C MET A 54 -3.58 0.05 -1.73
N MET A 55 -4.77 0.22 -1.14
CA MET A 55 -4.92 0.40 0.31
C MET A 55 -4.37 -0.81 1.07
N TYR A 56 -4.82 -2.02 0.71
CA TYR A 56 -4.35 -3.27 1.31
C TYR A 56 -2.84 -3.50 1.08
N LEU A 57 -2.37 -3.20 -0.12
CA LEU A 57 -0.95 -3.30 -0.47
C LEU A 57 -0.10 -2.38 0.42
N LEU A 58 -0.53 -1.14 0.65
CA LEU A 58 0.21 -0.18 1.45
C LEU A 58 0.25 -0.56 2.94
N ILE A 59 -0.85 -1.13 3.48
CA ILE A 59 -0.85 -1.75 4.81
C ILE A 59 0.22 -2.84 4.90
N LEU A 60 0.28 -3.74 3.92
CA LEU A 60 1.26 -4.82 3.93
C LEU A 60 2.70 -4.33 3.74
N ILE A 61 2.92 -3.35 2.86
CA ILE A 61 4.24 -2.75 2.62
C ILE A 61 4.78 -2.10 3.89
N THR A 62 3.94 -1.42 4.69
CA THR A 62 4.39 -0.81 5.95
C THR A 62 4.95 -1.87 6.91
N ARG A 63 4.27 -3.03 7.04
CA ARG A 63 4.79 -4.15 7.85
C ARG A 63 6.08 -4.72 7.27
N LEU A 64 6.16 -4.92 5.96
CA LEU A 64 7.37 -5.43 5.29
C LEU A 64 8.58 -4.51 5.48
N ARG A 65 8.36 -3.18 5.55
CA ARG A 65 9.41 -2.19 5.82
C ARG A 65 9.84 -2.15 7.28
N ALA A 66 8.92 -2.41 8.20
CA ALA A 66 9.20 -2.50 9.62
C ALA A 66 10.03 -3.74 10.00
N LEU A 67 10.17 -4.72 9.10
CA LEU A 67 10.99 -5.91 9.35
C LEU A 67 12.46 -5.51 9.58
N PRO A 68 13.12 -6.07 10.60
CA PRO A 68 14.52 -5.81 10.84
C PRO A 68 15.33 -6.24 9.62
N VAL A 69 16.25 -5.37 9.21
CA VAL A 69 17.30 -5.74 8.25
C VAL A 69 17.98 -6.95 8.84
N ALA A 70 17.81 -8.12 8.22
CA ALA A 70 18.55 -9.31 8.62
C ALA A 70 20.02 -8.90 8.72
N ALA A 71 20.55 -8.84 9.94
CA ALA A 71 21.94 -8.51 10.19
C ALA A 71 22.78 -9.42 9.29
N PRO A 72 23.86 -8.90 8.67
CA PRO A 72 24.65 -9.68 7.73
C PRO A 72 24.97 -11.02 8.39
N SER A 73 24.52 -12.10 7.76
CA SER A 73 24.66 -13.45 8.29
C SER A 73 26.12 -13.66 8.72
N LYS A 74 26.37 -14.01 9.98
CA LYS A 74 27.72 -14.33 10.50
C LYS A 74 28.32 -15.61 9.90
N SER A 75 27.93 -15.99 8.68
CA SER A 75 28.36 -17.21 7.99
C SER A 75 29.23 -16.97 6.76
N HIS A 76 29.77 -15.76 6.57
CA HIS A 76 30.83 -15.53 5.60
C HIS A 76 32.11 -15.04 6.29
N PRO A 77 33.09 -15.92 6.58
CA PRO A 77 34.46 -15.50 6.82
C PRO A 77 35.09 -15.17 5.48
N ILE A 78 34.85 -13.96 4.98
CA ILE A 78 35.68 -13.36 3.92
C ILE A 78 36.31 -12.14 4.57
N PRO A 79 37.65 -12.07 4.72
CA PRO A 79 38.33 -10.92 5.29
C PRO A 79 37.94 -9.64 4.54
N GLU A 80 37.35 -8.67 5.24
CA GLU A 80 37.31 -7.29 4.77
C GLU A 80 38.77 -6.85 4.56
N LEU A 81 39.15 -6.69 3.30
CA LEU A 81 40.42 -6.10 2.93
C LEU A 81 40.35 -4.60 3.31
N PRO A 82 41.29 -4.06 4.11
CA PRO A 82 41.32 -2.64 4.40
C PRO A 82 41.65 -1.86 3.11
N ASP A 83 40.74 -0.99 2.67
CA ASP A 83 41.00 -0.08 1.56
C ASP A 83 42.20 0.83 1.89
N PRO A 84 43.26 0.88 1.07
CA PRO A 84 44.35 1.81 1.26
C PRO A 84 43.96 3.19 0.71
N SER A 85 43.66 4.14 1.59
CA SER A 85 43.65 5.57 1.26
C SER A 85 45.02 6.04 0.72
N PRO A 86 45.06 6.97 -0.27
CA PRO A 86 45.78 8.24 -0.05
C PRO A 86 45.15 9.45 -0.82
N PRO A 87 45.77 10.64 -0.89
CA PRO A 87 45.55 11.78 0.02
C PRO A 87 44.87 13.01 -0.64
N SER A 88 44.41 13.91 0.22
CA SER A 88 43.88 15.27 0.04
C SER A 88 44.41 16.16 -1.11
N THR A 89 43.50 16.87 -1.83
CA THR A 89 43.46 18.34 -2.19
C THR A 89 42.43 18.64 -3.33
N PRO A 90 42.04 19.89 -3.67
CA PRO A 90 40.73 20.47 -3.30
C PRO A 90 39.77 20.77 -4.48
N ARG A 91 38.50 20.98 -4.12
CA ARG A 91 37.33 21.42 -4.91
C ARG A 91 37.58 22.59 -5.90
N PRO A 92 36.86 22.63 -7.05
CA PRO A 92 35.96 23.77 -7.36
C PRO A 92 34.55 23.34 -7.87
N PRO A 93 33.53 24.24 -7.90
CA PRO A 93 32.12 23.90 -8.18
C PRO A 93 31.65 24.40 -9.58
N PRO A 94 30.34 24.46 -9.90
CA PRO A 94 29.56 23.38 -10.52
C PRO A 94 29.08 23.75 -11.94
N ALA A 95 28.90 22.75 -12.83
CA ALA A 95 28.27 22.95 -14.13
C ALA A 95 27.02 22.08 -14.27
N MET A 96 25.91 22.75 -14.57
CA MET A 96 24.56 22.26 -14.83
C MET A 96 24.50 21.20 -15.94
N SER A 97 23.68 20.16 -15.76
CA SER A 97 22.83 19.49 -16.77
C SER A 97 22.09 18.28 -16.14
N PRO A 98 20.97 17.80 -16.70
CA PRO A 98 19.63 18.07 -16.20
C PRO A 98 19.05 16.90 -15.39
N ALA A 99 18.05 17.24 -14.59
CA ALA A 99 17.19 16.32 -13.89
C ALA A 99 16.53 15.32 -14.86
N VAL A 100 17.02 14.08 -14.85
CA VAL A 100 16.18 12.92 -15.12
C VAL A 100 15.65 12.50 -13.77
N THR A 101 14.42 12.94 -13.47
CA THR A 101 13.65 12.59 -12.28
C THR A 101 13.39 11.08 -12.30
N SER A 102 14.38 10.31 -11.87
CA SER A 102 14.21 8.89 -11.57
C SER A 102 13.50 8.82 -10.22
N SER A 103 12.18 8.78 -10.26
CA SER A 103 11.28 8.79 -9.09
C SER A 103 11.31 7.47 -8.28
N THR A 104 12.46 6.85 -8.12
CA THR A 104 12.60 5.53 -7.46
C THR A 104 13.68 5.47 -6.38
N SER A 105 14.28 6.60 -5.99
CA SER A 105 15.33 6.61 -4.95
C SER A 105 14.81 6.63 -3.49
N LEU A 106 13.61 6.11 -3.22
CA LEU A 106 13.08 6.00 -1.84
C LEU A 106 13.35 4.64 -1.17
N PHE A 107 13.98 3.70 -1.88
CA PHE A 107 14.23 2.35 -1.36
C PHE A 107 15.70 2.17 -0.98
N SER A 108 16.04 2.58 0.25
CA SER A 108 17.27 2.15 0.92
C SER A 108 17.30 0.62 0.98
N LYS A 109 18.45 0.00 0.73
CA LYS A 109 18.62 -1.45 0.57
C LYS A 109 18.94 -2.14 1.90
N PRO A 110 17.94 -2.86 2.44
CA PRO A 110 18.13 -4.15 3.08
C PRO A 110 17.24 -5.22 2.42
N THR A 111 17.35 -6.48 2.82
CA THR A 111 16.65 -7.64 2.24
C THR A 111 15.13 -7.48 2.13
N SER A 112 14.50 -6.69 3.03
CA SER A 112 13.09 -6.29 2.96
C SER A 112 12.73 -5.46 1.72
N GLY A 113 13.72 -4.75 1.14
CA GLY A 113 13.58 -4.02 -0.11
C GLY A 113 13.30 -4.94 -1.31
N ARG A 114 13.74 -6.21 -1.27
CA ARG A 114 13.41 -7.19 -2.33
C ARG A 114 11.95 -7.61 -2.26
N TYR A 115 11.46 -8.04 -1.11
CA TYR A 115 10.03 -8.39 -0.92
C TYR A 115 9.13 -7.21 -1.27
N THR A 116 9.51 -6.00 -0.88
CA THR A 116 8.78 -4.77 -1.22
C THR A 116 8.78 -4.51 -2.73
N ALA A 117 9.91 -4.71 -3.42
CA ALA A 117 9.96 -4.53 -4.87
C ALA A 117 9.13 -5.60 -5.61
N GLU A 118 9.23 -6.87 -5.19
CA GLU A 118 8.51 -7.98 -5.81
C GLU A 118 6.99 -7.86 -5.62
N ILE A 119 6.52 -7.48 -4.42
CA ILE A 119 5.07 -7.33 -4.20
C ILE A 119 4.49 -6.17 -5.00
N ILE A 120 5.25 -5.08 -5.14
CA ILE A 120 4.86 -3.95 -6.00
C ILE A 120 4.83 -4.39 -7.46
N ASN A 121 5.83 -5.15 -7.92
CA ASN A 121 5.85 -5.67 -9.29
C ASN A 121 4.64 -6.58 -9.56
N ASN A 122 4.38 -7.56 -8.69
CA ASN A 122 3.21 -8.44 -8.77
C ASN A 122 1.89 -7.65 -8.76
N PHE A 123 1.80 -6.59 -7.96
CA PHE A 123 0.63 -5.71 -7.95
C PHE A 123 0.46 -4.99 -9.29
N PHE A 124 1.53 -4.46 -9.88
CA PHE A 124 1.44 -3.81 -11.19
C PHE A 124 1.10 -4.80 -12.31
N GLU A 125 1.57 -6.04 -12.25
CA GLU A 125 1.15 -7.10 -13.16
C GLU A 125 -0.36 -7.40 -13.01
N LEU A 126 -0.86 -7.48 -11.77
CA LEU A 126 -2.29 -7.64 -11.51
C LEU A 126 -3.08 -6.44 -12.03
N ALA A 127 -2.64 -5.22 -11.74
CA ALA A 127 -3.26 -3.98 -12.20
C ALA A 127 -3.26 -3.90 -13.73
N GLU A 128 -2.17 -4.27 -14.39
CA GLU A 128 -2.09 -4.34 -15.85
C GLU A 128 -3.07 -5.37 -16.41
N SER A 129 -3.18 -6.55 -15.80
CA SER A 129 -4.13 -7.58 -16.23
C SER A 129 -5.58 -7.09 -16.14
N GLN A 130 -5.90 -6.33 -15.09
CA GLN A 130 -7.23 -5.76 -14.87
C GLN A 130 -7.49 -4.56 -15.76
N MET A 131 -6.47 -3.73 -16.00
CA MET A 131 -6.51 -2.66 -16.98
C MET A 131 -6.77 -3.25 -18.37
N ARG A 132 -6.10 -4.34 -18.78
CA ARG A 132 -6.36 -5.02 -20.06
C ARG A 132 -7.79 -5.55 -20.18
N ARG A 133 -8.40 -6.00 -19.08
CA ARG A 133 -9.81 -6.42 -19.05
C ARG A 133 -10.76 -5.22 -19.14
N ALA A 134 -10.45 -4.13 -18.45
CA ALA A 134 -11.28 -2.91 -18.40
C ALA A 134 -11.17 -2.06 -19.69
N LEU A 135 -9.95 -1.86 -20.22
CA LEU A 135 -9.64 -1.03 -21.40
C LEU A 135 -9.94 -1.70 -22.75
N GLY A 136 -10.62 -2.85 -22.78
CA GLY A 136 -11.29 -3.32 -24.00
C GLY A 136 -12.30 -2.33 -24.59
N ARG A 137 -12.67 -1.29 -23.80
CA ARG A 137 -13.33 -0.05 -24.23
C ARG A 137 -12.41 1.14 -23.96
N ASN A 138 -12.17 1.93 -25.01
CA ASN A 138 -11.23 3.06 -25.07
C ASN A 138 -11.53 4.21 -24.08
N GLU A 139 -11.09 4.12 -22.83
CA GLU A 139 -11.04 5.27 -21.93
C GLU A 139 -9.67 5.41 -21.26
N ARG A 140 -9.11 6.63 -21.31
CA ARG A 140 -7.87 6.98 -20.59
C ARG A 140 -8.24 7.33 -19.15
N GLU A 141 -8.25 6.34 -18.27
CA GLU A 141 -8.42 6.60 -16.85
C GLU A 141 -7.10 7.11 -16.26
N ARG A 142 -7.13 8.31 -15.66
CA ARG A 142 -5.96 8.85 -14.94
C ARG A 142 -5.85 8.11 -13.61
N VAL A 143 -4.94 7.15 -13.55
CA VAL A 143 -4.55 6.51 -12.28
C VAL A 143 -3.82 7.56 -11.45
N ILE A 144 -4.48 8.03 -10.39
CA ILE A 144 -4.03 9.15 -9.57
C ILE A 144 -2.66 8.89 -8.94
N GLN A 145 -1.89 9.97 -8.84
CA GLN A 145 -0.44 10.04 -8.62
C GLN A 145 -0.04 10.38 -7.17
N ASN A 146 -0.75 9.89 -6.14
CA ASN A 146 -0.43 10.22 -4.75
C ASN A 146 -0.32 9.00 -3.84
N ILE A 147 0.90 8.46 -3.77
CA ILE A 147 1.34 7.46 -2.78
C ILE A 147 1.59 8.19 -1.46
N GLY A 148 0.51 8.70 -0.84
CA GLY A 148 0.54 9.37 0.46
C GLY A 148 0.16 8.47 1.64
N LEU A 149 -0.47 7.32 1.38
CA LEU A 149 -0.96 6.45 2.46
C LEU A 149 0.18 5.80 3.24
N ASP A 150 1.31 5.45 2.63
CA ASP A 150 2.48 4.93 3.36
C ASP A 150 3.00 5.94 4.39
N TYR A 151 3.03 7.22 4.03
CA TYR A 151 3.37 8.30 4.96
C TYR A 151 2.36 8.36 6.12
N VAL A 152 1.07 8.33 5.82
CA VAL A 152 0.01 8.40 6.85
C VAL A 152 0.05 7.17 7.77
N LEU A 153 0.26 5.98 7.23
CA LEU A 153 0.42 4.75 8.02
C LEU A 153 1.69 4.79 8.86
N ALA A 154 2.78 5.37 8.35
CA ALA A 154 3.98 5.61 9.14
C ALA A 154 3.75 6.58 10.31
N LEU A 155 2.92 7.62 10.13
CA LEU A 155 2.56 8.53 11.24
C LEU A 155 1.85 7.79 12.38
N GLN A 156 1.12 6.70 12.11
CA GLN A 156 0.50 5.89 13.16
C GLN A 156 1.53 5.19 14.07
N MET A 157 2.72 4.90 13.55
CA MET A 157 3.81 4.24 14.30
C MET A 157 4.78 5.25 14.95
N SER A 158 4.56 6.56 14.79
CA SER A 158 5.44 7.61 15.33
C SER A 158 5.44 7.60 16.87
N GLU A 159 6.60 7.86 17.48
CA GLU A 159 6.71 8.01 18.94
C GLU A 159 6.05 9.32 19.43
N GLU A 160 5.99 10.33 18.57
CA GLU A 160 5.41 11.63 18.89
C GLU A 160 3.88 11.56 19.01
N ALA A 161 3.35 12.02 20.16
CA ALA A 161 1.91 11.96 20.44
C ALA A 161 1.07 12.75 19.42
N ARG A 162 1.56 13.92 19.01
CA ARG A 162 0.88 14.82 18.05
C ARG A 162 0.67 14.16 16.68
N ASP A 163 1.68 13.44 16.20
CA ASP A 163 1.62 12.78 14.89
C ASP A 163 0.63 11.62 14.91
N ARG A 164 0.61 10.83 15.98
CA ARG A 164 -0.37 9.75 16.18
C ARG A 164 -1.80 10.26 16.27
N GLU A 165 -2.03 11.39 16.94
CA GLU A 165 -3.35 12.03 17.03
C GLU A 165 -3.84 12.51 15.66
N SER A 166 -2.94 13.00 14.81
CA SER A 166 -3.28 13.51 13.48
C SER A 166 -3.41 12.39 12.43
N ALA A 167 -2.81 11.22 12.67
CA ALA A 167 -2.73 10.13 11.71
C ALA A 167 -4.11 9.59 11.26
N ASP A 168 -5.09 9.56 12.15
CA ASP A 168 -6.45 9.13 11.78
C ASP A 168 -7.19 10.12 10.92
N ALA A 169 -7.07 11.40 11.25
CA ALA A 169 -7.70 12.46 10.47
C ALA A 169 -7.10 12.50 9.05
N GLU A 170 -5.78 12.32 8.95
CA GLU A 170 -5.08 12.20 7.66
C GLU A 170 -5.44 10.91 6.92
N LEU A 171 -5.62 9.78 7.63
CA LEU A 171 -6.05 8.51 7.04
C LEU A 171 -7.47 8.60 6.50
N ALA A 172 -8.40 9.13 7.29
CA ALA A 172 -9.77 9.39 6.87
C ALA A 172 -9.80 10.34 5.65
N SER A 173 -8.99 11.40 5.67
CA SER A 173 -8.86 12.33 4.55
C SER A 173 -8.32 11.65 3.30
N TRP A 174 -7.30 10.78 3.43
CA TRP A 174 -6.77 10.02 2.31
C TRP A 174 -7.78 9.02 1.75
N LEU A 175 -8.47 8.26 2.61
CA LEU A 175 -9.50 7.29 2.22
C LEU A 175 -10.66 7.99 1.55
N TRP A 176 -11.12 9.12 2.08
CA TRP A 176 -12.16 9.92 1.46
C TRP A 176 -11.75 10.39 0.06
N ARG A 177 -10.61 11.07 -0.09
CA ARG A 177 -10.13 11.58 -1.38
C ARG A 177 -9.93 10.48 -2.44
N ASN A 178 -9.49 9.30 -2.01
CA ASN A 178 -9.19 8.22 -2.93
C ASN A 178 -10.42 7.37 -3.20
N LEU A 179 -11.03 6.77 -2.18
CA LEU A 179 -12.10 5.79 -2.36
C LEU A 179 -13.49 6.40 -2.49
N PHE A 180 -13.82 7.44 -1.71
CA PHE A 180 -15.20 7.93 -1.60
C PHE A 180 -15.48 9.20 -2.41
N ALA A 181 -14.46 9.99 -2.76
CA ALA A 181 -14.65 11.24 -3.52
C ALA A 181 -15.17 10.98 -4.94
N SER A 182 -14.85 9.81 -5.52
CA SER A 182 -15.36 9.37 -6.82
C SER A 182 -16.82 8.91 -6.79
N ARG A 183 -17.42 8.74 -5.60
CA ARG A 183 -18.84 8.36 -5.45
C ARG A 183 -19.81 9.44 -5.93
N GLY A 184 -19.33 10.66 -6.20
CA GLY A 184 -20.12 11.70 -6.85
C GLY A 184 -21.12 12.41 -5.94
N LEU A 185 -20.96 12.31 -4.62
CA LEU A 185 -21.64 13.19 -3.65
C LEU A 185 -20.99 14.58 -3.68
N GLY A 186 -21.03 15.24 -4.84
CA GLY A 186 -20.82 16.67 -4.90
C GLY A 186 -22.02 17.34 -4.22
N PRO A 187 -21.84 18.42 -3.44
CA PRO A 187 -22.98 19.17 -2.93
C PRO A 187 -23.84 19.54 -4.13
N PRO A 188 -25.13 19.18 -4.13
CA PRO A 188 -25.98 19.55 -5.24
C PRO A 188 -26.02 21.08 -5.28
N SER A 189 -25.88 21.66 -6.48
CA SER A 189 -25.91 23.11 -6.63
C SER A 189 -27.18 23.63 -5.97
N PRO A 190 -27.11 24.56 -4.99
CA PRO A 190 -28.26 24.96 -4.19
C PRO A 190 -29.39 25.60 -5.00
N GLU A 191 -29.19 25.84 -6.29
CA GLU A 191 -30.17 26.41 -7.21
C GLU A 191 -31.21 25.40 -7.75
N PHE A 192 -31.02 24.08 -7.58
CA PHE A 192 -31.86 23.06 -8.27
C PHE A 192 -32.44 21.94 -7.40
N VAL A 193 -32.35 22.01 -6.07
CA VAL A 193 -32.71 20.89 -5.18
C VAL A 193 -34.04 21.14 -4.50
N ALA A 194 -34.97 20.19 -4.64
CA ALA A 194 -36.24 20.24 -3.93
C ALA A 194 -36.03 20.03 -2.41
N PRO A 195 -36.83 20.63 -1.51
CA PRO A 195 -36.63 20.53 -0.06
C PRO A 195 -36.51 19.09 0.48
N ASP A 196 -37.19 18.15 -0.17
CA ASP A 196 -37.23 16.71 0.08
C ASP A 196 -35.93 15.97 -0.33
N GLU A 197 -35.15 16.51 -1.26
CA GLU A 197 -33.84 15.98 -1.66
C GLU A 197 -32.71 16.45 -0.73
N VAL A 198 -32.89 17.58 -0.03
CA VAL A 198 -31.91 18.09 0.95
C VAL A 198 -31.81 17.16 2.16
N ASP A 199 -32.95 16.65 2.64
CA ASP A 199 -32.99 15.66 3.72
C ASP A 199 -32.32 14.35 3.29
N ALA A 200 -32.59 13.87 2.08
CA ALA A 200 -31.97 12.66 1.53
C ALA A 200 -30.44 12.78 1.39
N TYR A 201 -29.94 13.96 1.02
CA TYR A 201 -28.50 14.24 0.95
C TYR A 201 -27.85 14.14 2.33
N SER A 202 -28.46 14.74 3.36
CA SER A 202 -27.94 14.71 4.73
C SER A 202 -27.86 13.29 5.30
N VAL A 203 -28.87 12.45 5.04
CA VAL A 203 -28.89 11.03 5.44
C VAL A 203 -27.78 10.25 4.73
N THR A 204 -27.56 10.53 3.45
CA THR A 204 -26.51 9.88 2.65
C THR A 204 -25.11 10.28 3.11
N GLU A 205 -24.91 11.55 3.48
CA GLU A 205 -23.65 12.06 4.02
C GLU A 205 -23.33 11.45 5.39
N ILE A 206 -24.32 11.35 6.29
CA ILE A 206 -24.15 10.67 7.59
C ILE A 206 -23.74 9.21 7.40
N TYR A 207 -24.39 8.50 6.47
CA TYR A 207 -24.05 7.10 6.18
C TYR A 207 -22.63 6.96 5.63
N MET A 208 -22.18 7.91 4.80
CA MET A 208 -20.82 7.94 4.26
C MET A 208 -19.78 8.12 5.37
N LEU A 209 -20.03 8.99 6.36
CA LEU A 209 -19.12 9.17 7.50
C LEU A 209 -19.00 7.89 8.34
N ASP A 210 -20.10 7.17 8.57
CA ASP A 210 -20.06 5.86 9.24
C ASP A 210 -19.24 4.84 8.43
N GLN A 211 -19.40 4.80 7.10
CA GLN A 211 -18.60 3.91 6.25
C GLN A 211 -17.11 4.28 6.27
N LEU A 212 -16.79 5.58 6.23
CA LEU A 212 -15.42 6.05 6.30
C LEU A 212 -14.77 5.66 7.62
N GLU A 213 -15.48 5.85 8.75
CA GLU A 213 -15.01 5.47 10.07
C GLU A 213 -14.77 3.95 10.17
N ARG A 214 -15.68 3.12 9.64
CA ARG A 214 -15.50 1.67 9.59
C ARG A 214 -14.23 1.27 8.85
N VAL A 215 -13.96 1.88 7.69
CA VAL A 215 -12.74 1.59 6.92
C VAL A 215 -11.49 2.03 7.70
N VAL A 216 -11.51 3.20 8.35
CA VAL A 216 -10.39 3.63 9.21
C VAL A 216 -10.14 2.63 10.34
N ARG A 217 -11.19 2.18 11.04
CA ARG A 217 -11.06 1.18 12.11
C ARG A 217 -10.54 -0.16 11.58
N PHE A 218 -11.01 -0.59 10.41
CA PHE A 218 -10.53 -1.78 9.72
C PHE A 218 -9.02 -1.68 9.45
N VAL A 219 -8.55 -0.58 8.84
CA VAL A 219 -7.12 -0.37 8.57
C VAL A 219 -6.30 -0.45 9.87
N ARG A 220 -6.77 0.17 10.96
CA ARG A 220 -6.09 0.11 12.26
C ARG A 220 -6.04 -1.28 12.85
N ARG A 221 -7.14 -2.03 12.76
CA ARG A 221 -7.20 -3.41 13.23
C ARG A 221 -6.21 -4.28 12.46
N GLU A 222 -6.14 -4.14 11.14
CA GLU A 222 -5.21 -4.90 10.32
C GLU A 222 -3.75 -4.53 10.56
N MET A 223 -3.44 -3.24 10.72
CA MET A 223 -2.10 -2.80 11.13
C MET A 223 -1.68 -3.43 12.46
N ALA A 224 -2.54 -3.37 13.49
CA ALA A 224 -2.27 -3.98 14.79
C ALA A 224 -2.14 -5.50 14.72
N ARG A 225 -2.94 -6.16 13.88
CA ARG A 225 -2.87 -7.61 13.65
C ARG A 225 -1.56 -8.03 12.99
N LEU A 226 -1.13 -7.30 11.95
CA LEU A 226 0.10 -7.59 11.22
C LEU A 226 1.35 -7.33 12.08
N ASP A 227 1.30 -6.34 12.98
CA ASP A 227 2.40 -6.05 13.92
C ASP A 227 2.62 -7.20 14.92
N GLN A 228 1.55 -7.91 15.30
CA GLN A 228 1.63 -9.07 16.20
C GLN A 228 2.20 -10.35 15.55
N LEU A 229 2.30 -10.38 14.21
CA LEU A 229 2.84 -11.54 13.50
C LEU A 229 4.37 -11.59 13.62
N ALA A 230 4.92 -12.79 13.78
CA ALA A 230 6.37 -12.98 13.78
C ALA A 230 6.96 -12.62 12.41
N ASP A 231 8.11 -11.95 12.41
CA ASP A 231 8.81 -11.51 11.19
C ASP A 231 9.02 -12.66 10.18
N ARG A 232 9.31 -13.86 10.70
CA ARG A 232 9.48 -15.07 9.88
C ARG A 232 8.19 -15.46 9.17
N ASP A 233 7.05 -15.42 9.85
CA ASP A 233 5.76 -15.79 9.26
C ASP A 233 5.35 -14.78 8.18
N VAL A 234 5.65 -13.50 8.39
CA VAL A 234 5.48 -12.45 7.37
C VAL A 234 6.37 -12.74 6.16
N LEU A 235 7.66 -13.04 6.34
CA LEU A 235 8.56 -13.36 5.22
C LEU A 235 8.16 -14.63 4.46
N ASP A 236 7.63 -15.63 5.17
CA ASP A 236 7.14 -16.89 4.61
C ASP A 236 5.73 -16.75 3.98
N GLY A 237 5.19 -15.53 3.83
CA GLY A 237 3.88 -15.30 3.21
C GLY A 237 2.68 -15.76 4.05
N ASN A 238 2.90 -16.17 5.30
CA ASN A 238 1.90 -16.71 6.20
C ASN A 238 1.24 -15.60 7.02
N ILE A 239 0.62 -14.62 6.35
CA ILE A 239 -0.06 -13.51 7.02
C ILE A 239 -1.49 -13.82 7.49
N GLY A 240 -1.98 -15.04 7.23
CA GLY A 240 -3.36 -15.44 7.52
C GLY A 240 -4.39 -14.79 6.59
N ALA A 241 -5.68 -14.94 6.94
CA ALA A 241 -6.77 -14.25 6.25
C ALA A 241 -6.94 -12.83 6.82
N TRP A 242 -7.33 -11.89 5.97
CA TRP A 242 -7.72 -10.54 6.37
C TRP A 242 -9.03 -10.58 7.16
N SER A 243 -9.19 -9.69 8.15
CA SER A 243 -10.48 -9.54 8.82
C SER A 243 -11.53 -8.95 7.88
N ARG A 244 -12.81 -9.13 8.20
CA ARG A 244 -13.89 -8.48 7.46
C ARG A 244 -13.93 -7.01 7.81
N VAL A 245 -14.28 -6.15 6.85
CA VAL A 245 -14.40 -4.71 7.11
C VAL A 245 -15.58 -4.40 8.05
N LYS A 246 -16.63 -5.24 8.06
CA LYS A 246 -17.82 -5.07 8.90
C LYS A 246 -17.67 -5.49 10.36
N ASP A 247 -16.66 -6.31 10.67
CA ASP A 247 -16.36 -6.73 12.05
C ASP A 247 -15.80 -5.56 12.87
#